data_AF-A0A497MJ26-F1
#
_entry.id   AF-A0A497MJ26-F1
#
_cell.length_a   1.000
_cell.length_b   1.000
_cell.length_c   1.000
_cell.angle_alpha   90.00
_cell.angle_beta   90.00
_cell.angle_gamma   90.00
#
_symmetry.space_group_name_H-M   'P 1'
#
loop_
_entity.id
_entity.type
_entity.pdbx_description
1 polymer ?
#
loop_
_entity_poly.entity_id
_entity_poly.type
_entity_poly.pdbx_seq_one_letter_code
_entity_poly.pdbx_strand_id
1 'polypeptide(L)'
;MRLKQTVIRVCATAMNGALYAVLGYLTYLGLFTPVIGVVRFWPAVVVPGFFAAVYGPLVGGLGAAIGIFISDMYIHGNALLSLTVGVPANFLGFYVLGLLAGRKAGRLEVYGSAVFLLAVALLSVLLYSPMHVLDATTSIVFAVVSLVSMTSILVVDRLYPEFSSFGLASVAGLALGSAVIGVGVWAFSQFLMLPSGEMRLPVQAALIWFIWTFVTEIPFLTIAVPPVLRAFFKAYPGLRRVSKT
;
A
#
# COMPACT_ATOMS: atom_id res chain seq x y z
N MET A 1 6.49 -28.98 -15.89
CA MET A 1 5.72 -28.21 -14.86
C MET A 1 6.38 -26.90 -14.43
N ARG A 2 7.68 -26.85 -14.09
CA ARG A 2 8.36 -25.60 -13.65
C ARG A 2 8.34 -24.47 -14.69
N LEU A 3 8.63 -24.75 -15.96
CA LEU A 3 8.61 -23.74 -17.04
C LEU A 3 7.24 -23.07 -17.18
N LYS A 4 6.15 -23.86 -17.15
CA LYS A 4 4.76 -23.34 -17.23
C LYS A 4 4.44 -22.39 -16.07
N GLN A 5 4.92 -22.68 -14.86
CA GLN A 5 4.73 -21.81 -13.70
C GLN A 5 5.54 -20.51 -13.80
N THR A 6 6.77 -20.58 -14.33
CA THR A 6 7.59 -19.39 -14.57
C THR A 6 6.93 -18.47 -15.59
N VAL A 7 6.46 -19.01 -16.72
CA VAL A 7 5.76 -18.22 -17.76
C VAL A 7 4.54 -17.50 -17.18
N ILE A 8 3.69 -18.20 -16.41
CA ILE A 8 2.53 -17.58 -15.76
C ILE A 8 2.94 -16.44 -14.84
N ARG A 9 4.00 -16.62 -14.04
CA ARG A 9 4.49 -15.57 -13.13
C ARG A 9 5.02 -14.35 -13.89
N VAL A 10 5.76 -14.56 -14.97
CA VAL A 10 6.26 -13.47 -15.82
C VAL A 10 5.10 -12.69 -16.45
N CYS A 11 4.13 -13.39 -17.05
CA CYS A 11 2.94 -12.76 -17.60
C CYS A 11 2.16 -11.98 -16.53
N ALA A 12 1.96 -12.59 -15.35
CA ALA A 12 1.25 -11.94 -14.24
C ALA A 12 2.00 -10.71 -13.72
N THR A 13 3.33 -10.74 -13.64
CA THR A 13 4.15 -9.57 -13.26
C THR A 13 4.00 -8.45 -14.28
N ALA A 14 4.07 -8.76 -15.57
CA ALA A 14 3.90 -7.78 -16.64
C ALA A 14 2.49 -7.16 -16.62
N MET A 15 1.45 -7.98 -16.47
CA MET A 15 0.06 -7.52 -16.33
C MET A 15 -0.13 -6.66 -15.09
N ASN A 16 0.43 -7.07 -13.95
CA ASN A 16 0.39 -6.29 -12.71
C ASN A 16 1.00 -4.90 -12.92
N GLY A 17 2.23 -4.83 -13.46
CA GLY A 17 2.89 -3.54 -13.70
C GLY A 17 2.14 -2.65 -14.68
N ALA A 18 1.65 -3.21 -15.80
CA ALA A 18 0.89 -2.46 -16.80
C ALA A 18 -0.44 -1.94 -16.23
N LEU A 19 -1.21 -2.80 -15.57
CA LEU A 19 -2.50 -2.42 -14.98
C LEU A 19 -2.32 -1.42 -13.84
N TYR A 20 -1.28 -1.60 -13.01
CA TYR A 20 -1.00 -0.69 -11.90
C TYR A 20 -0.63 0.72 -12.41
N ALA A 21 0.18 0.81 -13.46
CA ALA A 21 0.51 2.09 -14.09
C ALA A 21 -0.71 2.75 -14.75
N VAL A 22 -1.45 1.99 -15.57
CA VAL A 22 -2.60 2.52 -16.33
C VAL A 22 -3.73 2.93 -15.39
N LEU A 23 -4.14 2.06 -14.46
CA LEU A 23 -5.19 2.42 -13.50
C LEU A 23 -4.73 3.51 -12.55
N GLY A 24 -3.46 3.51 -12.16
CA GLY A 24 -2.87 4.60 -11.38
C GLY A 24 -3.03 5.94 -12.09
N TYR A 25 -2.73 6.00 -13.38
CA TYR A 25 -2.94 7.20 -14.18
C TYR A 25 -4.42 7.57 -14.32
N LEU A 26 -5.29 6.62 -14.62
CA LEU A 26 -6.73 6.87 -14.78
C LEU A 26 -7.42 7.32 -13.47
N THR A 27 -6.86 6.94 -12.32
CA THR A 27 -7.36 7.32 -11.00
C THR A 27 -6.50 8.40 -10.33
N TYR A 28 -5.62 9.06 -11.09
CA TYR A 28 -4.83 10.17 -10.61
C TYR A 28 -5.69 11.43 -10.53
N LEU A 29 -6.13 11.76 -9.32
CA LEU A 29 -7.01 12.91 -9.04
C LEU A 29 -6.24 14.22 -8.81
N GLY A 30 -4.92 14.25 -9.04
CA GLY A 30 -4.09 15.41 -8.68
C GLY A 30 -3.92 15.63 -7.17
N LEU A 31 -4.37 14.67 -6.35
CA LEU A 31 -4.28 14.75 -4.90
C LEU A 31 -2.90 14.31 -4.43
N PHE A 32 -2.22 15.18 -3.69
CA PHE A 32 -0.94 14.91 -3.05
C PHE A 32 -1.07 15.07 -1.53
N THR A 33 -0.05 14.62 -0.81
CA THR A 33 0.05 14.80 0.63
C THR A 33 -0.27 16.24 1.02
N PRO A 34 -1.27 16.47 1.89
CA PRO A 34 -1.60 17.80 2.37
C PRO A 34 -0.37 18.47 2.98
N VAL A 35 -0.28 19.79 2.85
CA VAL A 35 0.81 20.64 3.38
C VAL A 35 2.16 20.49 2.65
N ILE A 36 2.64 19.26 2.41
CA ILE A 36 4.02 19.01 1.95
C ILE A 36 4.15 18.40 0.54
N GLY A 37 3.03 18.01 -0.08
CA GLY A 37 2.98 17.53 -1.47
C GLY A 37 3.80 16.27 -1.75
N VAL A 38 4.24 16.12 -3.00
CA VAL A 38 5.13 15.05 -3.51
C VAL A 38 4.51 13.65 -3.60
N VAL A 39 4.08 13.08 -2.49
CA VAL A 39 3.48 11.73 -2.49
C VAL A 39 2.00 11.83 -2.85
N ARG A 40 1.57 11.04 -3.82
CA ARG A 40 0.23 11.12 -4.41
C ARG A 40 -0.77 10.20 -3.70
N PHE A 41 -2.05 10.50 -3.85
CA PHE A 41 -3.15 9.58 -3.55
C PHE A 41 -3.17 8.46 -4.59
N TRP A 42 -3.16 7.20 -4.17
CA TRP A 42 -2.93 6.09 -5.09
C TRP A 42 -3.84 4.87 -4.86
N PRO A 43 -5.13 4.93 -5.24
CA PRO A 43 -6.07 3.84 -5.02
C PRO A 43 -5.77 2.61 -5.90
N ALA A 44 -4.92 2.75 -6.91
CA ALA A 44 -4.51 1.67 -7.81
C ALA A 44 -3.77 0.52 -7.10
N VAL A 45 -3.37 0.69 -5.84
CA VAL A 45 -2.78 -0.38 -5.00
C VAL A 45 -3.60 -1.66 -4.92
N VAL A 46 -4.90 -1.60 -5.23
CA VAL A 46 -5.77 -2.78 -5.40
C VAL A 46 -5.16 -3.79 -6.37
N VAL A 47 -4.53 -3.32 -7.47
CA VAL A 47 -3.93 -4.18 -8.50
C VAL A 47 -2.79 -5.01 -7.93
N PRO A 48 -1.67 -4.42 -7.46
CA PRO A 48 -0.58 -5.22 -6.91
C PRO A 48 -1.00 -5.97 -5.65
N GLY A 49 -1.95 -5.48 -4.84
CA GLY A 49 -2.54 -6.22 -3.73
C GLY A 49 -3.22 -7.52 -4.16
N PHE A 50 -4.04 -7.47 -5.22
CA PHE A 50 -4.66 -8.65 -5.82
C PHE A 50 -3.61 -9.63 -6.38
N PHE A 51 -2.67 -9.13 -7.20
CA PHE A 51 -1.65 -9.97 -7.82
C PHE A 51 -0.71 -10.60 -6.78
N ALA A 52 -0.39 -9.88 -5.70
CA ALA A 52 0.36 -10.40 -4.57
C ALA A 52 -0.36 -11.57 -3.89
N ALA A 53 -1.66 -11.45 -3.64
CA ALA A 53 -2.44 -12.51 -3.00
C ALA A 53 -2.59 -13.76 -3.88
N VAL A 54 -2.83 -13.57 -5.19
CA VAL A 54 -3.06 -14.68 -6.13
C VAL A 54 -1.74 -15.34 -6.56
N TYR A 55 -0.79 -14.52 -7.05
CA TYR A 55 0.43 -14.98 -7.70
C TYR A 55 1.69 -14.83 -6.83
N GLY A 56 1.53 -14.31 -5.62
CA GLY A 56 2.55 -14.36 -4.57
C GLY A 56 3.46 -13.15 -4.50
N PRO A 57 4.41 -13.19 -3.56
CA PRO A 57 5.18 -12.02 -3.15
C PRO A 57 6.01 -11.43 -4.29
N LEU A 58 6.71 -12.26 -5.07
CA LEU A 58 7.51 -11.78 -6.19
C LEU A 58 6.68 -11.14 -7.30
N VAL A 59 5.50 -11.69 -7.61
CA VAL A 59 4.65 -11.15 -8.69
C VAL A 59 4.00 -9.83 -8.26
N GLY A 60 3.52 -9.78 -7.03
CA GLY A 60 3.01 -8.55 -6.41
C GLY A 60 4.06 -7.45 -6.36
N GLY A 61 5.21 -7.73 -5.74
CA GLY A 61 6.29 -6.79 -5.53
C GLY A 61 6.95 -6.30 -6.84
N LEU A 62 7.32 -7.20 -7.75
CA LEU A 62 7.95 -6.80 -9.02
C LEU A 62 6.99 -6.01 -9.91
N GLY A 63 5.72 -6.44 -9.99
CA GLY A 63 4.74 -5.70 -10.78
C GLY A 63 4.46 -4.32 -10.19
N ALA A 64 4.38 -4.21 -8.86
CA ALA A 64 4.23 -2.92 -8.19
C ALA A 64 5.42 -1.98 -8.44
N ALA A 65 6.65 -2.51 -8.34
CA ALA A 65 7.88 -1.79 -8.65
C ALA A 65 7.91 -1.26 -10.09
N ILE A 66 7.57 -2.11 -11.06
CA ILE A 66 7.53 -1.71 -12.47
C ILE A 66 6.45 -0.65 -12.70
N GLY A 67 5.24 -0.89 -12.19
CA GLY A 67 4.11 0.02 -12.40
C GLY A 67 4.30 1.38 -11.73
N ILE A 68 4.86 1.42 -10.52
CA ILE A 68 5.15 2.69 -9.84
C ILE A 68 6.25 3.46 -10.58
N PHE A 69 7.30 2.79 -11.07
CA PHE A 69 8.36 3.46 -11.83
C PHE A 69 7.81 4.14 -13.08
N ILE A 70 7.00 3.42 -13.87
CA ILE A 70 6.36 3.97 -15.06
C ILE A 70 5.50 5.20 -14.69
N SER A 71 4.73 5.09 -13.60
CA SER A 71 3.86 6.18 -13.14
C SER A 71 4.65 7.38 -12.64
N ASP A 72 5.73 7.17 -11.89
CA ASP A 72 6.59 8.22 -11.35
C ASP A 72 7.31 8.97 -12.48
N MET A 73 7.74 8.26 -13.52
CA MET A 73 8.35 8.90 -14.69
C MET A 73 7.38 9.79 -15.44
N TYR A 74 6.09 9.44 -15.46
CA TYR A 74 5.07 10.25 -16.12
C TYR A 74 4.61 11.44 -15.27
N ILE A 75 4.45 11.25 -13.96
CA ILE A 75 3.89 12.25 -13.05
C ILE A 75 4.96 13.20 -12.52
N HIS A 76 6.08 12.67 -12.04
CA HIS A 76 7.14 13.44 -11.39
C HIS A 76 8.36 13.68 -12.28
N GLY A 77 8.61 12.80 -13.24
CA GLY A 77 9.78 12.88 -14.12
C GLY A 77 11.12 12.65 -13.42
N ASN A 78 11.12 12.20 -12.16
CA ASN A 78 12.33 12.01 -11.36
C ASN A 78 12.66 10.53 -11.16
N ALA A 79 13.45 9.99 -12.10
CA ALA A 79 13.87 8.59 -12.10
C ALA A 79 14.65 8.20 -10.83
N LEU A 80 15.52 9.10 -10.35
CA LEU A 80 16.38 8.81 -9.20
C LEU A 80 15.55 8.68 -7.92
N LEU A 81 14.60 9.60 -7.69
CA LEU A 81 13.67 9.51 -6.56
C LEU A 81 12.83 8.22 -6.63
N SER A 82 12.32 7.88 -7.81
CA SER A 82 11.56 6.64 -7.98
C SER A 82 12.39 5.39 -7.68
N LEU A 83 13.58 5.27 -8.27
CA LEU A 83 14.44 4.09 -8.09
C LEU A 83 14.98 3.94 -6.67
N THR A 84 15.16 5.04 -5.95
CA THR A 84 15.68 5.04 -4.56
C THR A 84 14.59 4.90 -3.52
N VAL A 85 13.35 5.32 -3.81
CA VAL A 85 12.26 5.38 -2.83
C VAL A 85 10.99 4.67 -3.32
N GLY A 86 10.40 5.15 -4.41
CA GLY A 86 9.10 4.64 -4.90
C GLY A 86 9.12 3.15 -5.24
N VAL A 87 10.11 2.72 -6.02
CA VAL A 87 10.32 1.34 -6.46
C VAL A 87 10.60 0.41 -5.28
N PRO A 88 11.58 0.69 -4.39
CA PRO A 88 11.80 -0.13 -3.19
C PRO A 88 10.59 -0.22 -2.27
N ALA A 89 9.88 0.90 -2.03
CA ALA A 89 8.70 0.94 -1.17
C ALA A 89 7.59 0.02 -1.69
N ASN A 90 7.27 0.14 -2.98
CA ASN A 90 6.24 -0.69 -3.62
C ASN A 90 6.66 -2.16 -3.68
N PHE A 91 7.92 -2.44 -4.05
CA PHE A 91 8.41 -3.81 -4.05
C PHE A 91 8.24 -4.46 -2.67
N LEU A 92 8.78 -3.83 -1.63
CA LEU A 92 8.78 -4.38 -0.27
C LEU A 92 7.37 -4.50 0.29
N GLY A 93 6.53 -3.47 0.12
CA GLY A 93 5.17 -3.48 0.64
C GLY A 93 4.32 -4.61 0.05
N PHE A 94 4.30 -4.74 -1.28
CA PHE A 94 3.51 -5.80 -1.93
C PHE A 94 4.16 -7.19 -1.86
N TYR A 95 5.48 -7.26 -1.72
CA TYR A 95 6.16 -8.51 -1.42
C TYR A 95 5.76 -9.05 -0.04
N VAL A 96 5.80 -8.21 1.01
CA VAL A 96 5.37 -8.60 2.36
C VAL A 96 3.89 -8.94 2.39
N LEU A 97 3.04 -8.15 1.72
CA LEU A 97 1.62 -8.48 1.57
C LEU A 97 1.44 -9.88 0.96
N GLY A 98 2.11 -10.17 -0.16
CA GLY A 98 1.99 -11.48 -0.83
C GLY A 98 2.55 -12.65 -0.02
N LEU A 99 3.52 -12.41 0.88
CA LEU A 99 4.01 -13.42 1.82
C LEU A 99 2.95 -13.76 2.87
N LEU A 100 2.30 -12.74 3.42
CA LEU A 100 1.37 -12.88 4.54
C LEU A 100 -0.05 -13.26 4.10
N ALA A 101 -0.48 -12.89 2.90
CA ALA A 101 -1.81 -13.22 2.39
C ALA A 101 -2.03 -14.73 2.16
N GLY A 102 -0.94 -15.51 2.05
CA GLY A 102 -1.01 -16.94 1.76
C GLY A 102 -1.29 -17.85 2.96
N ARG A 103 -1.25 -17.33 4.19
CA ARG A 103 -1.44 -18.11 5.43
C ARG A 103 -2.80 -17.86 6.07
N LYS A 104 -3.16 -18.61 7.12
CA LYS A 104 -4.27 -18.24 8.00
C LYS A 104 -3.77 -17.29 9.08
N ALA A 105 -4.51 -16.22 9.36
CA ALA A 105 -4.24 -15.36 10.50
C ALA A 105 -4.98 -15.84 11.74
N GLY A 106 -4.33 -15.74 12.90
CA GLY A 106 -4.96 -15.92 14.19
C GLY A 106 -5.69 -14.65 14.65
N ARG A 107 -6.62 -14.81 15.61
CA ARG A 107 -7.38 -13.67 16.17
C ARG A 107 -6.49 -12.55 16.71
N LEU A 108 -5.37 -12.89 17.35
CA LEU A 108 -4.43 -11.92 17.90
C LEU A 108 -3.83 -11.02 16.79
N GLU A 109 -3.59 -11.57 15.60
CA GLU A 109 -2.99 -10.81 14.50
C GLU A 109 -4.01 -9.89 13.82
N VAL A 110 -5.26 -10.35 13.73
CA VAL A 110 -6.39 -9.51 13.26
C VAL A 110 -6.60 -8.34 14.23
N TYR A 111 -6.67 -8.61 15.54
CA TYR A 111 -6.79 -7.55 16.54
C TYR A 111 -5.55 -6.65 16.58
N GLY A 112 -4.35 -7.20 16.41
CA GLY A 112 -3.11 -6.42 16.31
C GLY A 112 -3.15 -5.43 15.14
N SER A 113 -3.71 -5.84 14.00
CA SER A 113 -3.91 -4.96 12.83
C SER A 113 -4.91 -3.83 13.13
N ALA A 114 -6.00 -4.14 13.85
CA ALA A 114 -6.96 -3.14 14.28
C ALA A 114 -6.37 -2.15 15.29
N VAL A 115 -5.59 -2.64 16.27
CA VAL A 115 -4.87 -1.81 17.24
C VAL A 115 -3.84 -0.91 16.55
N PHE A 116 -3.15 -1.41 15.52
CA PHE A 116 -2.23 -0.60 14.72
C PHE A 116 -2.96 0.57 14.05
N LEU A 117 -4.13 0.33 13.42
CA LEU A 117 -4.94 1.38 12.81
C LEU A 117 -5.48 2.38 13.84
N LEU A 118 -5.86 1.91 15.03
CA LEU A 118 -6.22 2.80 16.13
C LEU A 118 -5.02 3.68 16.54
N ALA A 119 -3.82 3.11 16.62
CA ALA A 119 -2.61 3.87 16.91
C ALA A 119 -2.31 4.93 15.83
N VAL A 120 -2.51 4.62 14.54
CA VAL A 120 -2.39 5.60 13.44
C VAL A 120 -3.44 6.71 13.56
N ALA A 121 -4.68 6.38 13.94
CA ALA A 121 -5.73 7.37 14.18
C ALA A 121 -5.36 8.31 15.35
N LEU A 122 -4.90 7.75 16.47
CA LEU A 122 -4.45 8.53 17.63
C LEU A 122 -3.21 9.38 17.32
N LEU A 123 -2.26 8.84 16.54
CA LEU A 123 -1.10 9.59 16.06
C LEU A 123 -1.51 10.78 15.19
N SER A 124 -2.52 10.61 14.33
CA SER A 124 -3.06 11.70 13.51
C SER A 124 -3.64 12.83 14.36
N VAL A 125 -4.29 12.50 15.48
CA VAL A 125 -4.79 13.48 16.46
C VAL A 125 -3.63 14.16 17.21
N LEU A 126 -2.62 13.40 17.62
CA LEU A 126 -1.43 13.93 18.31
C LEU A 126 -0.65 14.94 17.43
N LEU A 127 -0.54 14.67 16.13
CA LEU A 127 0.11 15.57 15.19
C LEU A 127 -0.65 16.88 14.98
N TYR A 128 -1.96 16.92 15.23
CA TYR A 128 -2.74 18.15 15.31
C TYR A 128 -2.56 18.85 16.66
N SER A 129 -2.83 18.15 17.76
CA SER A 129 -2.77 18.66 19.13
C SER A 129 -1.95 17.69 19.98
N PRO A 130 -0.70 17.99 20.40
CA PRO A 130 -0.07 19.29 20.67
C PRO A 130 1.02 19.74 19.66
N MET A 131 1.28 18.98 18.60
CA MET A 131 2.46 19.23 17.75
C MET A 131 2.25 20.31 16.68
N HIS A 132 1.00 20.70 16.38
CA HIS A 132 0.65 21.70 15.36
C HIS A 132 1.26 21.42 13.97
N VAL A 133 1.44 20.14 13.63
CA VAL A 133 2.03 19.68 12.36
C VAL A 133 0.97 19.51 11.27
N LEU A 134 -0.22 19.03 11.65
CA LEU A 134 -1.36 18.87 10.74
C LEU A 134 -2.44 19.90 11.05
N ASP A 135 -3.17 20.34 10.02
CA ASP A 135 -4.41 21.08 10.19
C ASP A 135 -5.54 20.16 10.70
N ALA A 136 -6.57 20.78 11.28
CA ALA A 136 -7.70 20.06 11.88
C ALA A 136 -8.41 19.15 10.87
N THR A 137 -8.59 19.61 9.62
CA THR A 137 -9.28 18.86 8.58
C THR A 137 -8.48 17.62 8.18
N THR A 138 -7.18 17.76 7.90
CA THR A 138 -6.31 16.63 7.56
C THR A 138 -6.25 15.60 8.69
N SER A 139 -6.10 16.05 9.93
CA SER A 139 -6.08 15.16 11.11
C SER A 139 -7.37 14.37 11.27
N ILE A 140 -8.53 15.02 11.13
CA ILE A 140 -9.85 14.36 11.18
C ILE A 140 -9.99 13.35 10.06
N VAL A 141 -9.63 13.71 8.82
CA VAL A 141 -9.70 12.80 7.67
C VAL A 141 -8.83 11.57 7.92
N PHE A 142 -7.59 11.75 8.38
CA PHE A 142 -6.70 10.62 8.65
C PHE A 142 -7.22 9.70 9.75
N ALA A 143 -7.74 10.27 10.84
CA ALA A 143 -8.33 9.50 11.92
C ALA A 143 -9.57 8.71 11.45
N VAL A 144 -10.50 9.37 10.74
CA VAL A 144 -11.72 8.73 10.23
C VAL A 144 -11.40 7.61 9.27
N VAL A 145 -10.52 7.83 8.29
CA VAL A 145 -10.17 6.80 7.30
C VAL A 145 -9.46 5.61 7.95
N SER A 146 -8.63 5.86 8.97
CA SER A 146 -8.00 4.81 9.78
C SER A 146 -9.05 3.97 10.53
N LEU A 147 -10.03 4.62 11.15
CA LEU A 147 -11.13 3.93 11.85
C LEU A 147 -12.03 3.16 10.90
N VAL A 148 -12.36 3.71 9.73
CA VAL A 148 -13.13 3.00 8.68
C VAL A 148 -12.37 1.75 8.22
N SER A 149 -11.06 1.87 8.02
CA SER A 149 -10.21 0.73 7.62
C SER A 149 -10.05 -0.30 8.75
N MET A 150 -10.06 0.14 10.01
CA MET A 150 -10.08 -0.75 11.16
C MET A 150 -11.39 -1.57 11.17
N THR A 151 -12.52 -0.90 10.99
CA THR A 151 -13.83 -1.56 10.90
C THR A 151 -13.90 -2.49 9.69
N SER A 152 -13.37 -2.09 8.52
CA SER A 152 -13.39 -2.92 7.33
C SER A 152 -12.62 -4.23 7.53
N ILE A 153 -11.46 -4.22 8.19
CA ILE A 153 -10.70 -5.44 8.50
C ILE A 153 -11.54 -6.40 9.36
N LEU A 154 -12.19 -5.90 10.41
CA LEU A 154 -13.02 -6.73 11.30
C LEU A 154 -14.27 -7.26 10.59
N VAL A 155 -14.86 -6.49 9.68
CA VAL A 155 -16.01 -6.91 8.88
C VAL A 155 -15.59 -7.96 7.85
N VAL A 156 -14.48 -7.74 7.15
CA VAL A 156 -13.93 -8.65 6.14
C VAL A 156 -13.53 -9.98 6.76
N ASP A 157 -12.90 -9.98 7.93
CA ASP A 157 -12.56 -11.21 8.65
C ASP A 157 -13.81 -12.06 8.95
N ARG A 158 -14.95 -11.41 9.22
CA ARG A 158 -16.24 -12.10 9.41
C ARG A 158 -16.92 -12.53 8.12
N LEU A 159 -16.92 -11.69 7.08
CA LEU A 159 -17.61 -11.95 5.81
C LEU A 159 -16.84 -12.90 4.88
N TYR A 160 -15.52 -12.91 5.01
CA TYR A 160 -14.57 -13.64 4.17
C TYR A 160 -13.49 -14.33 5.02
N PRO A 161 -13.86 -15.24 5.93
CA PRO A 161 -12.89 -15.93 6.81
C PRO A 161 -11.83 -16.72 6.04
N GLU A 162 -12.11 -17.08 4.78
CA GLU A 162 -11.14 -17.67 3.86
C GLU A 162 -9.93 -16.79 3.54
N PHE A 163 -10.02 -15.48 3.79
CA PHE A 163 -8.99 -14.46 3.53
C PHE A 163 -8.61 -13.71 4.82
N SER A 164 -8.75 -14.34 6.00
CA SER A 164 -8.51 -13.69 7.30
C SER A 164 -7.13 -13.03 7.45
N SER A 165 -6.11 -13.56 6.77
CA SER A 165 -4.76 -12.97 6.77
C SER A 165 -4.60 -11.77 5.87
N PHE A 166 -5.53 -11.49 4.96
CA PHE A 166 -5.39 -10.43 3.97
C PHE A 166 -5.40 -9.04 4.62
N GLY A 167 -6.22 -8.83 5.66
CA GLY A 167 -6.22 -7.58 6.42
C GLY A 167 -4.86 -7.30 7.06
N LEU A 168 -4.32 -8.29 7.79
CA LEU A 168 -2.98 -8.22 8.37
C LEU A 168 -1.89 -8.02 7.31
N ALA A 169 -1.96 -8.76 6.20
CA ALA A 169 -1.02 -8.64 5.10
C ALA A 169 -1.02 -7.24 4.50
N SER A 170 -2.20 -6.64 4.36
CA SER A 170 -2.38 -5.27 3.87
C SER A 170 -1.78 -4.26 4.84
N VAL A 171 -2.05 -4.38 6.14
CA VAL A 171 -1.48 -3.49 7.17
C VAL A 171 0.04 -3.61 7.21
N ALA A 172 0.60 -4.82 7.32
CA ALA A 172 2.03 -5.02 7.43
C ALA A 172 2.79 -4.59 6.16
N GLY A 173 2.26 -4.95 4.98
CA GLY A 173 2.83 -4.54 3.70
C GLY A 173 2.80 -3.03 3.52
N LEU A 174 1.65 -2.39 3.70
CA LEU A 174 1.53 -0.93 3.55
C LEU A 174 2.31 -0.17 4.61
N ALA A 175 2.36 -0.64 5.86
CA ALA A 175 3.17 0.00 6.88
C ALA A 175 4.65 0.01 6.50
N LEU A 176 5.18 -1.13 6.00
CA LEU A 176 6.55 -1.20 5.53
C LEU A 176 6.79 -0.28 4.32
N GLY A 177 5.94 -0.35 3.30
CA GLY A 177 6.06 0.49 2.11
C GLY A 177 6.00 1.98 2.46
N SER A 178 5.03 2.38 3.29
CA SER A 178 4.85 3.75 3.74
C SER A 178 6.03 4.25 4.58
N ALA A 179 6.66 3.37 5.39
CA ALA A 179 7.87 3.72 6.14
C ALA A 179 9.05 4.02 5.21
N VAL A 180 9.21 3.21 4.16
CA VAL A 180 10.23 3.45 3.13
C VAL A 180 9.95 4.76 2.39
N ILE A 181 8.69 5.07 2.05
CA ILE A 181 8.34 6.37 1.43
C ILE A 181 8.64 7.52 2.40
N GLY A 182 8.12 7.48 3.62
CA GLY A 182 8.29 8.56 4.60
C GLY A 182 9.77 8.89 4.84
N VAL A 183 10.56 7.89 5.23
CA VAL A 183 12.00 8.07 5.49
C VAL A 183 12.75 8.38 4.21
N GLY A 184 12.43 7.71 3.10
CA GLY A 184 13.13 7.85 1.83
C GLY A 184 12.95 9.22 1.19
N VAL A 185 11.73 9.74 1.10
CA VAL A 185 11.48 11.08 0.53
C VAL A 185 12.09 12.17 1.43
N TRP A 186 11.99 12.03 2.76
CA TRP A 186 12.65 12.94 3.68
C TRP A 186 14.17 12.92 3.52
N ALA A 187 14.79 11.73 3.49
CA ALA A 187 16.23 11.60 3.30
C ALA A 187 16.68 12.16 1.95
N PHE A 188 15.92 11.89 0.88
CA PHE A 188 16.18 12.44 -0.45
C PHE A 188 16.19 13.97 -0.41
N SER A 189 15.21 14.59 0.26
CA SER A 189 15.10 16.04 0.37
C SER A 189 16.29 16.71 1.07
N GLN A 190 17.07 15.97 1.88
CA GLN A 190 18.25 16.53 2.54
C GLN A 190 19.40 16.79 1.57
N PHE A 191 19.47 16.01 0.49
CA PHE A 191 20.58 16.03 -0.47
C PHE A 191 20.18 16.56 -1.84
N LEU A 192 18.91 16.40 -2.23
CA LEU A 192 18.41 16.67 -3.58
C LEU A 192 17.05 17.37 -3.52
N MET A 193 16.75 18.15 -4.57
CA MET A 193 15.48 18.85 -4.72
C MET A 193 14.35 17.89 -5.07
N LEU A 194 13.23 18.02 -4.35
CA LEU A 194 12.02 17.26 -4.64
C LEU A 194 11.32 17.80 -5.89
N PRO A 195 10.46 17.00 -6.55
CA PRO A 195 9.70 17.46 -7.73
C PRO A 195 8.81 18.68 -7.46
N SER A 196 8.44 18.94 -6.21
CA SER A 196 7.70 20.14 -5.78
C SER A 196 8.58 21.38 -5.60
N GLY A 197 9.90 21.27 -5.75
CA GLY A 197 10.88 22.34 -5.52
C GLY A 197 11.44 22.41 -4.10
N GLU A 198 10.88 21.64 -3.16
CA GLU A 198 11.28 21.67 -1.75
C GLU A 198 12.62 20.96 -1.50
N MET A 199 13.35 21.44 -0.49
CA MET A 199 14.62 20.88 -0.01
C MET A 199 14.76 21.03 1.50
N ARG A 200 15.57 20.17 2.12
CA ARG A 200 15.91 20.19 3.55
C ARG A 200 14.68 20.24 4.46
N LEU A 201 13.69 19.40 4.13
CA LEU A 201 12.46 19.34 4.89
C LEU A 201 12.71 18.80 6.30
N PRO A 202 11.94 19.24 7.30
CA PRO A 202 12.10 18.81 8.67
C PRO A 202 11.71 17.33 8.82
N VAL A 203 12.23 16.65 9.85
CA VAL A 203 12.03 15.19 10.04
C VAL A 203 10.56 14.79 10.17
N GLN A 204 9.71 15.71 10.62
CA GLN A 204 8.26 15.56 10.70
C GLN A 204 7.63 15.26 9.33
N ALA A 205 8.22 15.70 8.22
CA ALA A 205 7.76 15.39 6.87
C ALA A 205 7.73 13.88 6.61
N ALA A 206 8.69 13.13 7.18
CA ALA A 206 8.72 11.67 7.08
C ALA A 206 7.47 11.03 7.69
N LEU A 207 7.02 11.53 8.84
CA LEU A 207 5.80 11.05 9.52
C LEU A 207 4.54 11.41 8.73
N ILE A 208 4.46 12.62 8.16
CA ILE A 208 3.31 13.04 7.36
C ILE A 208 3.19 12.16 6.10
N TRP A 209 4.28 11.94 5.36
CA TRP A 209 4.27 11.07 4.18
C TRP A 209 3.97 9.61 4.52
N PHE A 210 4.47 9.13 5.66
CA PHE A 210 4.12 7.80 6.17
C PHE A 210 2.61 7.66 6.37
N ILE A 211 2.00 8.56 7.15
CA ILE A 211 0.57 8.48 7.47
C ILE A 211 -0.27 8.68 6.21
N TRP A 212 0.06 9.66 5.39
CA TRP A 212 -0.64 9.90 4.13
C TRP A 212 -0.66 8.66 3.24
N THR A 213 0.51 8.09 2.95
CA THR A 213 0.62 6.90 2.10
C THR A 213 -0.21 5.77 2.68
N PHE A 214 -0.03 5.49 3.97
CA PHE A 214 -0.69 4.37 4.62
C PHE A 214 -2.21 4.52 4.63
N VAL A 215 -2.70 5.67 5.13
CA VAL A 215 -4.13 5.91 5.36
C VAL A 215 -4.90 6.04 4.05
N THR A 216 -4.28 6.60 3.01
CA THR A 216 -4.95 6.75 1.72
C THR A 216 -5.04 5.46 0.92
N GLU A 217 -4.17 4.47 1.19
CA GLU A 217 -4.11 3.22 0.43
C GLU A 217 -4.83 2.04 1.12
N ILE A 218 -4.78 1.97 2.45
CA ILE A 218 -5.33 0.83 3.22
C ILE A 218 -6.83 0.56 3.03
N PRO A 219 -7.73 1.54 2.83
CA PRO A 219 -9.16 1.26 2.62
C PRO A 219 -9.36 0.48 1.31
N PHE A 220 -8.60 0.78 0.27
CA PHE A 220 -8.71 0.13 -1.03
C PHE A 220 -8.30 -1.33 -0.97
N LEU A 221 -7.21 -1.64 -0.27
CA LEU A 221 -6.80 -3.02 -0.06
C LEU A 221 -7.85 -3.77 0.76
N THR A 222 -8.24 -3.22 1.91
CA THR A 222 -9.10 -3.94 2.85
C THR A 222 -10.54 -4.08 2.36
N ILE A 223 -11.09 -3.10 1.62
CA ILE A 223 -12.49 -3.12 1.17
C ILE A 223 -12.62 -3.75 -0.22
N ALA A 224 -11.77 -3.38 -1.18
CA ALA A 224 -11.97 -3.76 -2.57
C ALA A 224 -11.34 -5.12 -2.94
N VAL A 225 -10.18 -5.47 -2.38
CA VAL A 225 -9.47 -6.69 -2.81
C VAL A 225 -10.17 -7.99 -2.36
N PRO A 226 -10.66 -8.15 -1.11
CA PRO A 226 -11.31 -9.39 -0.68
C PRO A 226 -12.49 -9.86 -1.54
N PRO A 227 -13.49 -9.02 -1.90
CA PRO A 227 -14.58 -9.46 -2.77
C PRO A 227 -14.08 -9.85 -4.17
N VAL A 228 -13.07 -9.15 -4.70
CA VAL A 228 -12.45 -9.48 -5.99
C VAL A 228 -11.72 -10.82 -5.92
N LEU A 229 -10.98 -11.09 -4.84
CA LEU A 229 -10.35 -12.40 -4.61
C LEU A 229 -11.40 -13.51 -4.53
N ARG A 230 -12.52 -13.29 -3.83
CA ARG A 230 -13.60 -14.28 -3.76
C ARG A 230 -14.17 -14.58 -5.14
N ALA A 231 -14.47 -13.55 -5.93
CA ALA A 231 -15.00 -13.70 -7.28
C ALA A 231 -14.00 -14.47 -8.17
N PHE A 232 -12.71 -14.13 -8.09
CA PHE A 232 -11.66 -14.79 -8.85
C PHE A 232 -11.51 -16.27 -8.48
N PHE A 233 -11.41 -16.60 -7.18
CA PHE A 233 -11.24 -18.00 -6.75
C PHE A 233 -12.52 -18.83 -6.91
N LYS A 234 -13.70 -18.21 -6.96
CA LYS A 234 -14.93 -18.90 -7.34
C LYS A 234 -14.92 -19.28 -8.83
N ALA A 235 -14.39 -18.43 -9.70
CA ALA A 235 -14.24 -18.71 -11.12
C ALA A 235 -13.07 -19.67 -11.41
N TYR A 236 -11.99 -19.60 -10.63
CA TYR A 236 -10.77 -20.41 -10.80
C TYR A 236 -10.34 -21.12 -9.51
N PRO A 237 -11.09 -22.15 -9.03
CA PRO A 237 -10.82 -22.80 -7.75
C PRO A 237 -9.41 -23.41 -7.63
N GLY A 238 -8.88 -23.94 -8.74
CA GLY A 238 -7.57 -24.60 -8.78
C GLY A 238 -6.35 -23.67 -8.61
N LEU A 239 -6.55 -22.34 -8.60
CA LEU A 239 -5.48 -21.36 -8.41
C LEU A 239 -5.35 -20.90 -6.95
N ARG A 240 -6.24 -21.32 -6.05
CA ARG A 240 -6.16 -20.93 -4.65
C ARG A 240 -4.92 -21.52 -4.00
N ARG A 241 -4.08 -20.65 -3.45
CA ARG A 241 -2.96 -21.05 -2.58
C ARG A 241 -3.55 -21.56 -1.27
N VAL A 242 -3.68 -22.87 -1.16
CA VAL A 242 -3.88 -23.50 0.14
C VAL A 242 -2.50 -23.59 0.76
N SER A 243 -2.21 -22.75 1.77
CA SER A 243 -1.08 -22.99 2.63
C SER A 243 -1.26 -24.38 3.24
N LYS A 244 -0.29 -25.25 2.97
CA LYS A 244 -0.09 -26.48 3.74
C LYS A 244 0.42 -26.04 5.11
N THR A 245 -0.49 -25.69 6.01
CA THR A 245 -0.27 -25.82 7.45
C THR A 245 -0.64 -27.23 7.84
#